data_AF-A0A975JMI1-F1
#
_entry.id   AF-A0A975JMI1-F1
#
_cell.length_a   1.000
_cell.length_b   1.000
_cell.length_c   1.000
_cell.angle_alpha   90.00
_cell.angle_beta   90.00
_cell.angle_gamma   90.00
#
_symmetry.space_group_name_H-M   'P 1'
#
loop_
_entity.id
_entity.type
_entity.pdbx_description
1 polymer ?
#
loop_
_entity_poly.entity_id
_entity_poly.type
_entity_poly.pdbx_seq_one_letter_code
_entity_poly.pdbx_strand_id
1 'polypeptide(L)'
;MFRYVMTALVAIGLSLSFAPQSHAQLRGLVRELAPELKLPDLMKGKPPVSTSIQDAVYEDPNRDGFDPGPANAMSNLPLDDSNRFVLAPGYYTMTAQSYCLKAGTYGPTSGDAYLYAPLMGSQEKAVEAILRNSVDHPDIDQRDIQVLLWAIIARAKFEDLNSRAKLAATRLLTSRQLASLNRNAIDVLTNRQVQSLVGGVPQPVAAVLRAEADMRRMLSTGASYGELERVAVLAGMAPLGEGSRTNVPSERWSRHPDGYWVRYDASGYSRTMVELYVPEDASGVKYDPAVSVAVPTNTSKQRLGQSARFHAQ
;
A
#
# COMPACT_ATOMS: atom_id res chain seq x y z
N MET A 1 -61.28 -42.58 5.78
CA MET A 1 -61.55 -41.17 5.43
C MET A 1 -60.38 -40.35 5.97
N PHE A 2 -59.87 -39.39 5.19
CA PHE A 2 -58.64 -38.55 5.35
C PHE A 2 -57.34 -39.18 4.81
N ARG A 3 -56.94 -38.96 3.54
CA ARG A 3 -56.35 -37.76 2.83
C ARG A 3 -54.89 -37.48 3.25
N TYR A 4 -53.91 -37.92 2.42
CA TYR A 4 -53.11 -37.18 1.42
C TYR A 4 -52.24 -36.06 2.04
N VAL A 5 -50.92 -36.23 2.18
CA VAL A 5 -49.81 -36.01 1.21
C VAL A 5 -49.30 -34.57 1.17
N MET A 6 -47.98 -34.44 1.40
CA MET A 6 -46.97 -33.61 0.72
C MET A 6 -46.22 -32.52 1.51
N THR A 7 -44.90 -32.53 1.24
CA THR A 7 -43.92 -31.41 1.21
C THR A 7 -43.21 -30.99 2.50
N ALA A 8 -41.90 -31.23 2.54
CA ALA A 8 -40.86 -30.30 3.06
C ALA A 8 -39.48 -30.79 2.59
N LEU A 9 -38.92 -30.15 1.56
CA LEU A 9 -37.79 -29.20 1.62
C LEU A 9 -36.41 -29.89 1.56
N VAL A 10 -35.92 -30.02 0.33
CA VAL A 10 -34.50 -30.23 0.03
C VAL A 10 -33.79 -28.90 0.27
N ALA A 11 -32.94 -28.85 1.31
CA ALA A 11 -32.04 -27.72 1.54
C ALA A 11 -30.81 -27.87 0.63
N ILE A 12 -30.81 -27.17 -0.51
CA ILE A 12 -29.59 -26.94 -1.29
C ILE A 12 -28.85 -25.80 -0.59
N GLY A 13 -27.77 -26.14 0.12
CA GLY A 13 -26.84 -25.16 0.65
C GLY A 13 -26.11 -24.45 -0.50
N LEU A 14 -26.55 -23.23 -0.82
CA LEU A 14 -25.74 -22.29 -1.58
C LEU A 14 -24.66 -21.72 -0.64
N SER A 15 -23.46 -22.28 -0.71
CA SER A 15 -22.25 -21.62 -0.25
C SER A 15 -21.97 -20.42 -1.17
N LEU A 16 -22.40 -19.24 -0.73
CA LEU A 16 -21.96 -17.96 -1.31
C LEU A 16 -20.50 -17.72 -0.89
N SER A 17 -19.58 -18.28 -1.68
CA SER A 17 -18.17 -17.89 -1.66
C SER A 17 -18.07 -16.45 -2.18
N PHE A 18 -18.06 -15.47 -1.25
CA PHE A 18 -17.69 -14.10 -1.57
C PHE A 18 -16.20 -14.05 -1.88
N ALA A 19 -15.86 -14.08 -3.17
CA ALA A 19 -14.54 -13.68 -3.64
C ALA A 19 -14.39 -12.15 -3.50
N PRO A 20 -13.25 -11.63 -3.01
CA PRO A 20 -13.06 -10.20 -2.81
C PRO A 20 -12.99 -9.45 -4.15
N GLN A 21 -13.95 -8.55 -4.36
CA GLN A 21 -14.13 -7.74 -5.56
C GLN A 21 -13.32 -6.42 -5.52
N SER A 22 -12.02 -6.42 -5.19
CA SER A 22 -11.24 -5.17 -5.16
C SER A 22 -10.90 -4.62 -6.55
N HIS A 23 -11.00 -5.44 -7.61
CA HIS A 23 -10.87 -4.99 -9.00
C HIS A 23 -12.18 -4.43 -9.60
N ALA A 24 -13.31 -4.52 -8.89
CA ALA A 24 -14.61 -4.16 -9.45
C ALA A 24 -14.86 -2.65 -9.47
N GLN A 25 -14.23 -1.83 -8.61
CA GLN A 25 -14.53 -0.40 -8.58
C GLN A 25 -13.75 0.39 -9.63
N LEU A 26 -12.43 0.20 -9.81
CA LEU A 26 -11.69 0.90 -10.87
C LEU A 26 -12.09 0.41 -12.28
N ARG A 27 -12.42 -0.88 -12.42
CA ARG A 27 -12.94 -1.47 -13.67
C ARG A 27 -14.43 -1.19 -13.88
N GLY A 28 -15.22 -1.14 -12.81
CA GLY A 28 -16.65 -0.83 -12.82
C GLY A 28 -16.90 0.63 -13.14
N LEU A 29 -16.14 1.54 -12.53
CA LEU A 29 -16.19 2.98 -12.81
C LEU A 29 -15.82 3.29 -14.27
N VAL A 30 -14.78 2.63 -14.81
CA VAL A 30 -14.40 2.78 -16.23
C VAL A 30 -15.44 2.15 -17.16
N ARG A 31 -16.04 1.01 -16.80
CA ARG A 31 -17.05 0.31 -17.62
C ARG A 31 -18.43 0.99 -17.58
N GLU A 32 -18.78 1.64 -16.47
CA GLU A 32 -20.07 2.30 -16.26
C GLU A 32 -20.05 3.75 -16.79
N LEU A 33 -18.92 4.45 -16.70
CA LEU A 33 -18.77 5.81 -17.24
C LEU A 33 -18.32 5.84 -18.72
N ALA A 34 -17.69 4.77 -19.22
CA ALA A 34 -17.22 4.70 -20.60
C ALA A 34 -17.10 3.24 -21.09
N PRO A 35 -18.23 2.57 -21.39
CA PRO A 35 -18.25 1.16 -21.80
C PRO A 35 -17.41 0.83 -23.05
N GLU A 36 -17.00 1.84 -23.84
CA GLU A 36 -16.20 1.70 -25.06
C GLU A 36 -14.70 2.02 -24.88
N LEU A 37 -14.24 2.41 -23.68
CA LEU A 37 -12.86 2.83 -23.45
C LEU A 37 -11.92 1.61 -23.47
N LYS A 38 -11.33 1.33 -24.63
CA LYS A 38 -10.22 0.37 -24.78
C LYS A 38 -8.99 0.96 -24.09
N LEU A 39 -8.80 0.65 -22.81
CA LEU A 39 -7.52 0.90 -22.14
C LEU A 39 -6.40 0.32 -23.01
N PRO A 40 -5.37 1.11 -23.39
CA PRO A 40 -4.27 0.60 -24.20
C PRO A 40 -3.67 -0.66 -23.58
N ASP A 41 -3.18 -1.58 -24.40
CA ASP A 41 -2.62 -2.87 -23.95
C ASP A 41 -1.58 -2.73 -22.83
N LEU A 42 -0.90 -1.59 -22.80
CA LEU A 42 0.07 -1.15 -21.79
C LEU A 42 -0.47 -1.12 -20.34
N MET A 43 -1.79 -0.94 -20.18
CA MET A 43 -2.49 -0.86 -18.89
C MET A 43 -3.20 -2.17 -18.54
N LYS A 44 -3.07 -3.21 -19.36
CA LYS A 44 -3.61 -4.53 -19.06
C LYS A 44 -2.80 -5.17 -17.92
N GLY A 45 -3.50 -5.65 -16.91
CA GLY A 45 -2.92 -6.38 -15.77
C GLY A 45 -3.01 -5.64 -14.44
N LYS A 46 -2.78 -6.38 -13.35
CA LYS A 46 -2.86 -5.87 -11.98
C LYS A 46 -1.79 -4.78 -11.73
N PRO A 47 -2.13 -3.62 -11.14
CA PRO A 47 -1.14 -2.61 -10.75
C PRO A 47 -0.02 -3.18 -9.87
N PRO A 48 1.20 -2.61 -9.88
CA PRO A 48 2.31 -3.09 -9.05
C PRO A 48 1.95 -3.15 -7.57
N VAL A 49 1.25 -2.11 -7.08
CA VAL A 49 0.59 -2.07 -5.77
C VAL A 49 -0.88 -1.68 -5.96
N SER A 50 -1.78 -2.59 -5.61
CA SER A 50 -3.23 -2.46 -5.79
C SER A 50 -4.01 -2.26 -4.50
N THR A 51 -3.38 -2.36 -3.32
CA THR A 51 -4.06 -2.17 -2.02
C THR A 51 -4.86 -0.87 -1.99
N SER A 52 -6.07 -0.89 -1.47
CA SER A 52 -6.94 0.29 -1.36
C SER A 52 -7.73 0.31 -0.05
N ILE A 53 -8.50 1.39 0.15
CA ILE A 53 -9.37 1.54 1.33
C ILE A 53 -10.43 0.42 1.42
N GLN A 54 -10.82 -0.18 0.30
CA GLN A 54 -11.74 -1.32 0.26
C GLN A 54 -11.13 -2.60 0.84
N ASP A 55 -9.79 -2.70 0.83
CA ASP A 55 -9.06 -3.83 1.42
C ASP A 55 -8.86 -3.63 2.94
N ALA A 56 -9.14 -2.44 3.48
CA ALA A 56 -9.10 -2.15 4.92
C ALA A 56 -10.38 -2.60 5.65
N VAL A 57 -10.60 -3.90 5.65
CA VAL A 57 -11.80 -4.55 6.22
C VAL A 57 -11.68 -4.85 7.72
N TYR A 58 -10.56 -4.49 8.34
CA TYR A 58 -10.19 -4.89 9.70
C TYR A 58 -10.34 -3.78 10.74
N GLU A 59 -10.93 -2.64 10.38
CA GLU A 59 -11.15 -1.55 11.33
C GLU A 59 -12.03 -1.99 12.51
N ASP A 60 -11.77 -1.43 13.69
CA ASP A 60 -12.50 -1.74 14.93
C ASP A 60 -13.01 -0.46 15.59
N PRO A 61 -14.23 0.00 15.23
CA PRO A 61 -14.83 1.20 15.83
C PRO A 61 -15.13 1.04 17.32
N ASN A 62 -15.23 -0.20 17.84
CA ASN A 62 -15.49 -0.42 19.27
C ASN A 62 -14.27 -0.09 20.14
N ARG A 63 -13.11 0.15 19.53
CA ARG A 63 -11.89 0.62 20.19
C ARG A 63 -11.58 2.10 19.96
N ASP A 64 -12.52 2.87 19.41
CA ASP A 64 -12.34 4.31 19.36
C ASP A 64 -12.27 4.87 20.80
N GLY A 65 -11.23 5.66 21.10
CA GLY A 65 -10.96 6.16 22.45
C GLY A 65 -10.38 5.13 23.43
N PHE A 66 -10.03 3.93 22.94
CA PHE A 66 -9.33 2.93 23.76
C PHE A 66 -7.91 3.41 24.11
N ASP A 67 -7.65 3.54 25.42
CA ASP A 67 -6.33 3.81 25.98
C ASP A 67 -5.73 2.50 26.54
N PRO A 68 -4.73 1.90 25.86
CA PRO A 68 -4.04 0.71 26.34
C PRO A 68 -3.04 0.97 27.49
N GLY A 69 -2.87 2.22 27.93
CA GLY A 69 -1.96 2.60 29.00
C GLY A 69 -0.53 2.89 28.49
N PRO A 70 0.51 2.68 29.31
CA PRO A 70 1.88 3.04 28.95
C PRO A 70 2.43 2.16 27.81
N ALA A 71 3.02 2.81 26.80
CA ALA A 71 3.62 2.13 25.66
C ALA A 71 5.05 1.64 25.94
N ASN A 72 5.37 0.45 25.46
CA ASN A 72 6.73 -0.04 25.34
C ASN A 72 7.31 0.36 23.97
N ALA A 73 8.60 0.66 23.90
CA ALA A 73 9.25 0.92 22.62
C ALA A 73 9.48 -0.41 21.86
N MET A 74 9.05 -0.50 20.60
CA MET A 74 9.32 -1.71 19.78
C MET A 74 10.82 -1.91 19.51
N SER A 75 11.66 -0.88 19.71
CA SER A 75 13.13 -1.01 19.61
C SER A 75 13.73 -2.01 20.59
N ASN A 76 12.99 -2.35 21.65
CA ASN A 76 13.41 -3.33 22.66
C ASN A 76 12.98 -4.76 22.32
N LEU A 77 12.20 -4.95 21.25
CA LEU A 77 11.70 -6.25 20.85
C LEU A 77 12.69 -6.98 19.94
N PRO A 78 12.82 -8.30 20.07
CA PRO A 78 13.61 -9.08 19.15
C PRO A 78 12.92 -9.16 17.79
N LEU A 79 13.73 -9.14 16.73
CA LEU A 79 13.32 -9.54 15.39
C LEU A 79 13.58 -11.04 15.21
N ASP A 80 12.72 -11.71 14.45
CA ASP A 80 13.00 -13.08 14.00
C ASP A 80 13.86 -13.10 12.71
N ASP A 81 14.21 -14.29 12.24
CA ASP A 81 15.03 -14.49 11.02
C ASP A 81 14.39 -13.91 9.73
N SER A 82 13.14 -13.45 9.79
CA SER A 82 12.43 -12.79 8.69
C SER A 82 12.23 -11.29 8.95
N ASN A 83 12.97 -10.68 9.88
CA ASN A 83 12.87 -9.28 10.27
C ASN A 83 11.46 -8.87 10.73
N ARG A 84 10.76 -9.76 11.42
CA ARG A 84 9.46 -9.48 12.05
C ARG A 84 9.64 -9.32 13.55
N PHE A 85 8.95 -8.35 14.15
CA PHE A 85 8.97 -8.20 15.60
C PHE A 85 8.23 -9.37 16.25
N VAL A 86 8.85 -10.00 17.24
CA VAL A 86 8.20 -11.00 18.09
C VAL A 86 7.52 -10.27 19.24
N LEU A 87 6.20 -10.37 19.33
CA LEU A 87 5.42 -9.64 20.31
C LEU A 87 5.00 -10.55 21.47
N ALA A 88 5.13 -10.03 22.70
CA ALA A 88 4.40 -10.51 23.87
C ALA A 88 3.14 -9.65 24.08
N PRO A 89 2.17 -10.08 24.91
CA PRO A 89 1.09 -9.20 25.33
C PRO A 89 1.57 -7.84 25.81
N GLY A 90 0.80 -6.80 25.52
CA GLY A 90 1.12 -5.42 25.89
C GLY A 90 0.92 -4.43 24.74
N TYR A 91 1.31 -3.19 25.02
CA TYR A 91 1.18 -2.06 24.11
C TYR A 91 2.55 -1.56 23.68
N TYR A 92 2.72 -1.35 22.38
CA TYR A 92 3.99 -0.99 21.77
C TYR A 92 3.87 0.17 20.79
N THR A 93 4.91 0.99 20.72
CA THR A 93 5.02 2.11 19.78
C THR A 93 6.34 2.06 19.02
N MET A 94 6.32 2.51 17.77
CA MET A 94 7.50 2.83 16.99
C MET A 94 7.25 4.00 16.06
N THR A 95 8.26 4.83 15.85
CA THR A 95 8.30 5.68 14.66
C THR A 95 8.98 4.91 13.53
N ALA A 96 8.19 4.39 12.60
CA ALA A 96 8.67 3.63 11.46
C ALA A 96 9.13 4.54 10.31
N GLN A 97 10.15 4.09 9.57
CA GLN A 97 10.36 4.54 8.20
C GLN A 97 9.22 3.98 7.34
N SER A 98 8.42 4.88 6.78
CA SER A 98 7.36 4.56 5.84
C SER A 98 7.67 5.07 4.44
N TYR A 99 6.89 4.61 3.46
CA TYR A 99 7.18 4.85 2.05
C TYR A 99 5.91 5.10 1.24
N CYS A 100 5.96 6.08 0.36
CA CYS A 100 4.91 6.34 -0.61
C CYS A 100 4.77 5.18 -1.60
N LEU A 101 3.61 4.51 -1.58
CA LEU A 101 3.24 3.44 -2.51
C LEU A 101 2.24 3.89 -3.59
N LYS A 102 2.12 5.20 -3.82
CA LYS A 102 1.24 5.78 -4.85
C LYS A 102 1.75 7.12 -5.35
N ALA A 103 2.37 7.13 -6.53
CA ALA A 103 2.82 8.37 -7.16
C ALA A 103 1.63 9.23 -7.65
N GLY A 104 1.83 10.55 -7.72
CA GLY A 104 0.82 11.49 -8.20
C GLY A 104 -0.34 11.70 -7.23
N THR A 105 -0.12 11.51 -5.93
CA THR A 105 -1.14 11.75 -4.89
C THR A 105 -0.58 12.58 -3.74
N TYR A 106 -1.47 13.15 -2.93
CA TYR A 106 -1.11 14.03 -1.84
C TYR A 106 -0.47 13.27 -0.68
N GLY A 107 0.55 13.87 -0.06
CA GLY A 107 1.16 13.32 1.13
C GLY A 107 0.19 13.28 2.33
N PRO A 108 0.49 12.47 3.36
CA PRO A 108 -0.21 12.50 4.64
C PRO A 108 -0.05 13.86 5.32
N THR A 109 -1.06 14.27 6.07
CA THR A 109 -1.04 15.41 6.99
C THR A 109 -1.51 14.97 8.36
N SER A 110 -1.05 15.66 9.41
CA SER A 110 -1.49 15.39 10.79
C SER A 110 -3.02 15.34 10.90
N GLY A 111 -3.54 14.31 11.58
CA GLY A 111 -4.97 14.10 11.75
C GLY A 111 -5.66 13.35 10.60
N ASP A 112 -4.92 12.90 9.58
CA ASP A 112 -5.46 11.96 8.60
C ASP A 112 -5.73 10.59 9.21
N ALA A 113 -6.85 9.99 8.84
CA ALA A 113 -7.15 8.61 9.20
C ALA A 113 -6.50 7.63 8.23
N TYR A 114 -5.81 6.65 8.81
CA TYR A 114 -5.13 5.57 8.13
C TYR A 114 -5.56 4.23 8.72
N LEU A 115 -5.92 3.29 7.86
CA LEU A 115 -6.36 1.95 8.24
C LEU A 115 -5.37 0.90 7.79
N TYR A 116 -5.35 -0.24 8.47
CA TYR A 116 -4.59 -1.40 8.02
C TYR A 116 -5.26 -2.06 6.82
N ALA A 117 -4.46 -2.33 5.79
CA ALA A 117 -4.80 -3.26 4.73
C ALA A 117 -3.56 -4.10 4.35
N PRO A 118 -3.76 -5.33 3.84
CA PRO A 118 -2.67 -6.15 3.36
C PRO A 118 -2.01 -5.55 2.10
N LEU A 119 -0.71 -5.73 1.95
CA LEU A 119 -0.02 -5.42 0.70
C LEU A 119 -0.52 -6.34 -0.41
N MET A 120 -0.97 -5.74 -1.51
CA MET A 120 -1.52 -6.45 -2.65
C MET A 120 -0.98 -5.84 -3.93
N GLY A 121 -0.77 -6.65 -4.96
CA GLY A 121 -0.36 -6.12 -6.27
C GLY A 121 0.15 -7.20 -7.20
N SER A 122 0.61 -6.81 -8.39
CA SER A 122 1.43 -7.70 -9.23
C SER A 122 2.89 -7.76 -8.75
N GLN A 123 3.35 -6.74 -8.02
CA GLN A 123 4.72 -6.63 -7.50
C GLN A 123 4.80 -6.69 -5.97
N GLU A 124 3.75 -7.19 -5.32
CA GLU A 124 3.65 -7.40 -3.87
C GLU A 124 4.92 -8.04 -3.29
N LYS A 125 5.36 -9.19 -3.83
CA LYS A 125 6.56 -9.90 -3.36
C LYS A 125 7.86 -9.10 -3.53
N ALA A 126 7.94 -8.19 -4.49
CA ALA A 126 9.13 -7.35 -4.68
C ALA A 126 9.12 -6.20 -3.66
N VAL A 127 7.96 -5.56 -3.47
CA VAL A 127 7.78 -4.49 -2.48
C VAL A 127 8.00 -5.03 -1.06
N GLU A 128 7.39 -6.17 -0.72
CA GLU A 128 7.60 -6.87 0.56
C GLU A 128 9.09 -7.15 0.82
N ALA A 129 9.80 -7.72 -0.16
CA ALA A 129 11.22 -8.01 -0.01
C ALA A 129 12.08 -6.75 0.16
N ILE A 130 11.78 -5.66 -0.57
CA ILE A 130 12.46 -4.38 -0.38
C ILE A 130 12.30 -3.87 1.04
N LEU A 131 11.06 -3.83 1.54
CA LEU A 131 10.76 -3.31 2.87
C LEU A 131 11.36 -4.19 3.97
N ARG A 132 11.23 -5.52 3.85
CA ARG A 132 11.76 -6.49 4.81
C ARG A 132 13.28 -6.55 4.84
N ASN A 133 13.92 -6.65 3.67
CA ASN A 133 15.38 -6.79 3.59
C ASN A 133 16.10 -5.46 3.88
N SER A 134 15.41 -4.32 3.83
CA SER A 134 16.00 -3.04 4.19
C SER A 134 16.48 -2.97 5.64
N VAL A 135 15.93 -3.82 6.51
CA VAL A 135 16.28 -3.91 7.93
C VAL A 135 17.73 -4.35 8.11
N ASP A 136 18.18 -5.33 7.30
CA ASP A 136 19.57 -5.83 7.30
C ASP A 136 20.54 -4.92 6.53
N HIS A 137 20.04 -3.84 5.95
CA HIS A 137 20.81 -2.90 5.14
C HIS A 137 20.55 -1.46 5.59
N PRO A 138 20.88 -1.12 6.86
CA PRO A 138 20.67 0.22 7.41
C PRO A 138 21.50 1.29 6.70
N ASP A 139 22.56 0.89 6.00
CA ASP A 139 23.42 1.75 5.19
C ASP A 139 22.77 2.19 3.87
N ILE A 140 21.66 1.55 3.44
CA ILE A 140 20.86 2.05 2.33
C ILE A 140 19.93 3.16 2.85
N ASP A 141 20.12 4.37 2.32
CA ASP A 141 19.30 5.53 2.65
C ASP A 141 17.81 5.27 2.33
N GLN A 142 16.91 5.73 3.22
CA GLN A 142 15.47 5.63 3.03
C GLN A 142 15.02 6.21 1.67
N ARG A 143 15.70 7.29 1.22
CA ARG A 143 15.45 7.95 -0.06
C ARG A 143 15.73 7.04 -1.26
N ASP A 144 16.78 6.22 -1.19
CA ASP A 144 17.11 5.27 -2.27
C ASP A 144 16.07 4.15 -2.34
N ILE A 145 15.57 3.70 -1.19
CA ILE A 145 14.45 2.74 -1.11
C ILE A 145 13.17 3.35 -1.70
N GLN A 146 12.87 4.60 -1.36
CA GLN A 146 11.70 5.30 -1.90
C GLN A 146 11.76 5.43 -3.43
N VAL A 147 12.93 5.77 -3.99
CA VAL A 147 13.14 5.83 -5.44
C VAL A 147 12.95 4.45 -6.08
N LEU A 148 13.47 3.38 -5.46
CA LEU A 148 13.27 2.02 -5.95
C LEU A 148 11.79 1.60 -5.93
N LEU A 149 11.05 1.91 -4.87
CA LEU A 149 9.61 1.65 -4.78
C LEU A 149 8.83 2.42 -5.85
N TRP A 150 9.16 3.70 -6.06
CA TRP A 150 8.57 4.50 -7.13
C TRP A 150 8.88 3.96 -8.53
N ALA A 151 10.09 3.46 -8.76
CA ALA A 151 10.43 2.79 -10.01
C ALA A 151 9.54 1.56 -10.27
N ILE A 152 9.27 0.75 -9.24
CA ILE A 152 8.37 -0.41 -9.34
C ILE A 152 6.93 0.03 -9.63
N ILE A 153 6.43 1.04 -8.93
CA ILE A 153 5.07 1.60 -9.12
C ILE A 153 4.92 2.16 -10.53
N ALA A 154 5.91 2.92 -10.98
CA ALA A 154 5.97 3.46 -12.32
C ALA A 154 6.30 2.39 -13.38
N ARG A 155 6.59 1.13 -13.01
CA ARG A 155 7.03 0.07 -13.93
C ARG A 155 8.21 0.50 -14.81
N ALA A 156 9.14 1.25 -14.24
CA ALA A 156 10.38 1.63 -14.91
C ALA A 156 11.26 0.40 -15.10
N LYS A 157 12.07 0.40 -16.17
CA LYS A 157 13.03 -0.67 -16.42
C LYS A 157 14.19 -0.59 -15.45
N PHE A 158 14.75 -1.74 -15.07
CA PHE A 158 15.89 -1.78 -14.16
C PHE A 158 17.11 -1.08 -14.75
N GLU A 159 17.35 -1.22 -16.06
CA GLU A 159 18.45 -0.57 -16.77
C GLU A 159 18.34 0.96 -16.80
N ASP A 160 17.14 1.51 -16.63
CA ASP A 160 16.90 2.96 -16.61
C ASP A 160 17.17 3.58 -15.23
N LEU A 161 17.34 2.77 -14.18
CA LEU A 161 17.58 3.28 -12.84
C LEU A 161 18.97 3.89 -12.69
N ASN A 162 19.08 4.92 -11.85
CA ASN A 162 20.37 5.47 -11.47
C ASN A 162 21.20 4.45 -10.65
N SER A 163 22.51 4.67 -10.54
CA SER A 163 23.43 3.73 -9.90
C SER A 163 23.07 3.41 -8.44
N ARG A 164 22.55 4.38 -7.68
CA ARG A 164 22.16 4.18 -6.28
C ARG A 164 20.94 3.27 -6.18
N ALA A 165 19.89 3.52 -6.98
CA ALA A 165 18.71 2.69 -7.03
C ALA A 165 19.01 1.27 -7.56
N LYS A 166 19.90 1.14 -8.55
CA LYS A 166 20.39 -0.18 -9.00
C LYS A 166 21.08 -0.94 -7.89
N LEU A 167 22.01 -0.29 -7.19
CA LEU A 167 22.73 -0.89 -6.07
C LEU A 167 21.76 -1.35 -4.97
N ALA A 168 20.82 -0.48 -4.57
CA ALA A 168 19.78 -0.82 -3.60
C ALA A 168 18.98 -2.05 -4.05
N ALA A 169 18.51 -2.07 -5.30
CA ALA A 169 17.74 -3.21 -5.81
C ALA A 169 18.55 -4.52 -5.81
N THR A 170 19.83 -4.48 -6.22
CA THR A 170 20.68 -5.69 -6.24
C THR A 170 20.98 -6.25 -4.85
N ARG A 171 20.89 -5.42 -3.81
CA ARG A 171 21.08 -5.83 -2.41
C ARG A 171 19.76 -6.30 -1.78
N LEU A 172 18.65 -5.69 -2.16
CA LEU A 172 17.34 -5.93 -1.53
C LEU A 172 16.51 -6.99 -2.26
N LEU A 173 16.80 -7.31 -3.52
CA LEU A 173 16.02 -8.22 -4.34
C LEU A 173 16.85 -9.39 -4.86
N THR A 174 16.20 -10.54 -4.97
CA THR A 174 16.76 -11.70 -5.66
C THR A 174 16.81 -11.47 -7.18
N SER A 175 17.68 -12.20 -7.89
CA SER A 175 17.74 -12.17 -9.36
C SER A 175 16.40 -12.54 -10.01
N ARG A 176 15.61 -13.43 -9.38
CA ARG A 176 14.26 -13.78 -9.85
C ARG A 176 13.30 -12.60 -9.74
N GLN A 177 13.35 -11.85 -8.64
CA GLN A 177 12.54 -10.64 -8.48
C GLN A 177 12.96 -9.56 -9.47
N LEU A 178 14.26 -9.31 -9.64
CA LEU A 178 14.77 -8.35 -10.65
C LEU A 178 14.31 -8.71 -12.07
N ALA A 179 14.42 -9.99 -12.46
CA ALA A 179 13.92 -10.45 -13.76
C ALA A 179 12.40 -10.31 -13.89
N SER A 180 11.65 -10.48 -12.80
CA SER A 180 10.20 -10.23 -12.77
C SER A 180 9.88 -8.75 -12.97
N LEU A 181 10.64 -7.84 -12.35
CA LEU A 181 10.45 -6.40 -12.54
C LEU A 181 10.66 -6.01 -14.01
N ASN A 182 11.74 -6.47 -14.64
CA ASN A 182 12.04 -6.18 -16.05
C ASN A 182 10.98 -6.70 -17.02
N ARG A 183 10.44 -7.92 -16.78
CA ARG A 183 9.37 -8.47 -17.64
C ARG A 183 8.07 -7.68 -17.57
N ASN A 184 7.82 -6.97 -16.47
CA ASN A 184 6.62 -6.16 -16.27
C ASN A 184 6.85 -4.66 -16.51
N ALA A 185 8.07 -4.29 -16.93
CA ALA A 185 8.44 -2.90 -17.18
C ALA A 185 7.78 -2.37 -18.46
N ILE A 186 7.62 -1.05 -18.49
CA ILE A 186 6.99 -0.32 -19.58
C ILE A 186 8.01 0.66 -20.16
N ASP A 187 8.10 0.72 -21.49
CA ASP A 187 8.93 1.71 -22.19
C ASP A 187 8.52 3.14 -21.84
N VAL A 188 9.48 4.07 -21.89
CA VAL A 188 9.19 5.50 -21.74
C VAL A 188 8.20 5.93 -22.82
N LEU A 189 7.12 6.59 -22.38
CA LEU A 189 6.03 7.00 -23.25
C LEU A 189 6.25 8.41 -23.79
N THR A 190 5.90 8.61 -25.06
CA THR A 190 5.81 9.94 -25.67
C THR A 190 4.63 10.72 -25.12
N ASN A 191 4.68 12.06 -25.18
CA ASN A 191 3.57 12.92 -24.77
C ASN A 191 2.25 12.57 -25.48
N ARG A 192 2.31 12.16 -26.75
CA ARG A 192 1.14 11.72 -27.51
C ARG A 192 0.53 10.44 -26.94
N GLN A 193 1.36 9.46 -26.57
CA GLN A 193 0.90 8.22 -25.94
C GLN A 193 0.30 8.49 -24.56
N VAL A 194 0.92 9.35 -23.75
CA VAL A 194 0.36 9.76 -22.44
C VAL A 194 -0.99 10.46 -22.63
N GLN A 195 -1.11 11.39 -23.58
CA GLN A 195 -2.36 12.09 -23.85
C GLN A 195 -3.47 11.13 -24.31
N SER A 196 -3.12 10.13 -25.11
CA SER A 196 -4.05 9.07 -25.52
C SER A 196 -4.51 8.22 -24.33
N LEU A 197 -3.60 7.87 -23.41
CA LEU A 197 -3.90 7.09 -22.20
C LEU A 197 -4.85 7.81 -21.24
N VAL A 198 -4.69 9.12 -21.10
CA VAL A 198 -5.48 9.93 -20.15
C VAL A 198 -6.67 10.62 -20.79
N GLY A 199 -6.87 10.45 -22.10
CA GLY A 199 -8.04 10.95 -22.81
C GLY A 199 -9.29 10.19 -22.39
N GLY A 200 -10.25 10.89 -21.77
CA GLY A 200 -11.54 10.30 -21.37
C GLY A 200 -11.53 9.57 -20.03
N VAL A 201 -10.45 9.62 -19.24
CA VAL A 201 -10.45 9.13 -17.85
C VAL A 201 -10.68 10.28 -16.85
N PRO A 202 -11.26 10.02 -15.67
CA PRO A 202 -11.44 11.04 -14.63
C PRO A 202 -10.11 11.70 -14.22
N GLN A 203 -10.14 12.99 -13.89
CA GLN A 203 -8.94 13.78 -13.57
C GLN A 203 -8.05 13.16 -12.47
N PRO A 204 -8.58 12.62 -11.36
CA PRO A 204 -7.74 11.97 -10.35
C PRO A 204 -6.97 10.77 -10.89
N VAL A 205 -7.61 9.97 -11.75
CA VAL A 205 -6.96 8.82 -12.41
C VAL A 205 -5.94 9.32 -13.44
N ALA A 206 -6.29 10.32 -14.24
CA ALA A 206 -5.40 10.94 -15.21
C ALA A 206 -4.12 11.48 -14.54
N ALA A 207 -4.24 12.11 -13.38
CA ALA A 207 -3.11 12.66 -12.62
C ALA A 207 -2.12 11.57 -12.20
N VAL A 208 -2.62 10.45 -11.67
CA VAL A 208 -1.79 9.29 -11.30
C VAL A 208 -1.07 8.72 -12.52
N LEU A 209 -1.77 8.53 -13.64
CA LEU A 209 -1.17 7.99 -14.86
C LEU A 209 -0.11 8.90 -15.47
N ARG A 210 -0.33 10.22 -15.45
CA ARG A 210 0.68 11.21 -15.86
C ARG A 210 1.90 11.15 -14.94
N ALA A 211 1.67 11.14 -13.63
CA ALA A 211 2.75 11.06 -12.65
C ALA A 211 3.60 9.79 -12.85
N GLU A 212 2.98 8.62 -13.05
CA GLU A 212 3.73 7.39 -13.33
C GLU A 212 4.54 7.47 -14.65
N ALA A 213 3.98 8.07 -15.71
CA ALA A 213 4.69 8.26 -16.97
C ALA A 213 5.86 9.25 -16.86
N ASP A 214 5.65 10.35 -16.15
CA ASP A 214 6.67 11.34 -15.86
C ASP A 214 7.78 10.74 -14.99
N MET A 215 7.42 9.96 -13.97
CA MET A 215 8.37 9.22 -13.14
C MET A 215 9.23 8.26 -13.95
N ARG A 216 8.66 7.47 -14.88
CA ARG A 216 9.44 6.61 -15.79
C ARG A 216 10.48 7.40 -16.57
N ARG A 217 10.07 8.53 -17.16
CA ARG A 217 10.96 9.40 -17.93
C ARG A 217 12.06 10.01 -17.06
N MET A 218 11.71 10.47 -15.87
CA MET A 218 12.65 11.11 -14.95
C MET A 218 13.69 10.13 -14.41
N LEU A 219 13.28 8.90 -14.14
CA LEU A 219 14.20 7.83 -13.75
C LEU A 219 15.22 7.55 -14.86
N SER A 220 14.78 7.44 -16.12
CA SER A 220 15.68 7.18 -17.25
C SER A 220 16.63 8.34 -17.57
N THR A 221 16.28 9.57 -17.20
CA THR A 221 17.16 10.74 -17.37
C THR A 221 18.05 11.02 -16.15
N GLY A 222 17.96 10.21 -15.09
CA GLY A 222 18.78 10.38 -13.88
C GLY A 222 18.35 11.55 -12.98
N ALA A 223 17.05 11.85 -12.90
CA ALA A 223 16.52 12.89 -12.03
C ALA A 223 16.90 12.67 -10.55
N SER A 224 17.07 13.77 -9.83
CA SER A 224 17.34 13.77 -8.39
C SER A 224 16.11 13.34 -7.59
N TYR A 225 16.34 12.95 -6.33
CA TYR A 225 15.27 12.62 -5.39
C TYR A 225 14.21 13.71 -5.29
N GLY A 226 14.62 14.97 -5.11
CA GLY A 226 13.68 16.09 -4.94
C GLY A 226 12.89 16.38 -6.21
N GLU A 227 13.43 16.11 -7.39
CA GLU A 227 12.69 16.19 -8.66
C GLU A 227 11.62 15.09 -8.73
N LEU A 228 11.99 13.84 -8.43
CA LEU A 228 11.07 12.71 -8.40
C LEU A 228 9.96 12.92 -7.36
N GLU A 229 10.32 13.40 -6.17
CA GLU A 229 9.38 13.67 -5.07
C GLU A 229 8.29 14.67 -5.46
N ARG A 230 8.63 15.74 -6.19
CA ARG A 230 7.66 16.75 -6.64
C ARG A 230 6.58 16.18 -7.58
N VAL A 231 6.90 15.12 -8.31
CA VAL A 231 5.93 14.43 -9.18
C VAL A 231 5.18 13.34 -8.42
N ALA A 232 5.87 12.62 -7.53
CA ALA A 232 5.28 11.52 -6.79
C ALA A 232 4.34 11.99 -5.66
N VAL A 233 4.66 13.11 -5.01
CA VAL A 233 3.96 13.60 -3.81
C VAL A 233 3.42 15.01 -4.11
N LEU A 234 2.09 15.10 -4.26
CA LEU A 234 1.43 16.39 -4.51
C LEU A 234 1.42 17.23 -3.23
N ALA A 235 1.79 18.50 -3.37
CA ALA A 235 1.72 19.48 -2.29
C ALA A 235 0.33 20.14 -2.22
N GLY A 236 0.00 20.68 -1.05
CA GLY A 236 -1.25 21.42 -0.81
C GLY A 236 -2.33 20.58 -0.12
N MET A 237 -3.54 21.17 -0.01
CA MET A 237 -4.68 20.50 0.62
C MET A 237 -5.27 19.47 -0.36
N ALA A 238 -5.24 18.21 0.04
CA ALA A 238 -5.83 17.14 -0.74
C ALA A 238 -7.35 17.33 -0.83
N PRO A 239 -7.96 17.34 -2.03
CA PRO A 239 -9.41 17.26 -2.15
C PRO A 239 -9.90 15.91 -1.62
N LEU A 240 -11.17 15.84 -1.24
CA LEU A 240 -11.80 14.54 -0.98
C LEU A 240 -11.92 13.77 -2.29
N GLY A 241 -11.20 12.66 -2.38
CA GLY A 241 -11.28 11.78 -3.54
C GLY A 241 -12.57 10.96 -3.52
N GLU A 242 -12.97 10.47 -4.69
CA GLU A 242 -14.11 9.56 -4.79
C GLU A 242 -13.89 8.29 -3.95
N GLY A 243 -14.94 7.83 -3.27
CA GLY A 243 -14.87 6.68 -2.36
C GLY A 243 -14.14 6.96 -1.04
N SER A 244 -13.80 8.21 -0.74
CA SER A 244 -13.25 8.59 0.56
C SER A 244 -14.26 8.39 1.69
N ARG A 245 -13.74 8.07 2.88
CA ARG A 245 -14.54 7.87 4.10
C ARG A 245 -14.19 8.96 5.11
N THR A 246 -15.14 9.87 5.36
CA THR A 246 -14.92 11.05 6.23
C THR A 246 -15.28 10.82 7.70
N ASN A 247 -15.99 9.74 8.01
CA ASN A 247 -16.47 9.40 9.35
C ASN A 247 -15.53 8.45 10.11
N VAL A 248 -14.29 8.31 9.66
CA VAL A 248 -13.28 7.47 10.32
C VAL A 248 -12.33 8.39 11.08
N PRO A 249 -12.19 8.23 12.41
CA PRO A 249 -11.27 9.04 13.20
C PRO A 249 -9.81 8.70 12.87
N SER A 250 -8.90 9.65 13.09
CA SER A 250 -7.46 9.48 12.81
C SER A 250 -6.82 8.33 13.57
N GLU A 251 -7.37 8.03 14.74
CA GLU A 251 -6.85 7.07 15.71
C GLU A 251 -7.51 5.68 15.64
N ARG A 252 -8.27 5.40 14.57
CA ARG A 252 -9.01 4.14 14.41
C ARG A 252 -8.06 2.94 14.46
N TRP A 253 -8.28 2.06 15.45
CA TRP A 253 -7.62 0.76 15.51
C TRP A 253 -8.11 -0.18 14.42
N SER A 254 -7.22 -1.03 13.93
CA SER A 254 -7.54 -2.15 13.04
C SER A 254 -7.11 -3.46 13.68
N ARG A 255 -8.00 -4.45 13.77
CA ARG A 255 -7.71 -5.79 14.28
C ARG A 255 -7.02 -6.63 13.22
N HIS A 256 -5.70 -6.77 13.33
CA HIS A 256 -4.92 -7.59 12.44
C HIS A 256 -5.34 -9.08 12.54
N PRO A 257 -5.36 -9.84 11.42
CA PRO A 257 -5.70 -11.26 11.41
C PRO A 257 -4.92 -12.13 12.41
N ASP A 258 -3.67 -11.74 12.70
CA ASP A 258 -2.79 -12.45 13.64
C ASP A 258 -3.10 -12.16 15.12
N GLY A 259 -4.21 -11.48 15.43
CA GLY A 259 -4.75 -11.38 16.80
C GLY A 259 -4.31 -10.17 17.62
N TYR A 260 -3.64 -9.18 17.00
CA TYR A 260 -3.31 -7.90 17.62
C TYR A 260 -4.06 -6.74 16.94
N TRP A 261 -4.02 -5.56 17.55
CA TRP A 261 -4.54 -4.34 16.97
C TRP A 261 -3.39 -3.45 16.53
N VAL A 262 -3.56 -2.76 15.41
CA VAL A 262 -2.61 -1.79 14.87
C VAL A 262 -3.32 -0.49 14.51
N ARG A 263 -2.68 0.65 14.75
CA ARG A 263 -3.09 1.94 14.19
C ARG A 263 -1.88 2.73 13.70
N TYR A 264 -2.16 3.70 12.82
CA TYR A 264 -1.15 4.48 12.12
C TYR A 264 -1.44 5.98 12.27
N ASP A 265 -0.45 6.73 12.75
CA ASP A 265 -0.47 8.19 12.71
C ASP A 265 0.67 8.69 11.81
N ALA A 266 0.31 9.21 10.63
CA ALA A 266 1.25 9.66 9.62
C ALA A 266 1.30 11.18 9.56
N SER A 267 2.48 11.75 9.83
CA SER A 267 2.78 13.19 9.70
C SER A 267 3.57 13.53 8.42
N GLY A 268 3.75 12.53 7.55
CA GLY A 268 4.42 12.59 6.27
C GLY A 268 4.53 11.18 5.70
N TYR A 269 4.89 11.04 4.42
CA TYR A 269 4.95 9.71 3.81
C TYR A 269 6.19 8.91 4.19
N SER A 270 7.23 9.59 4.71
CA SER A 270 8.50 9.00 5.12
C SER A 270 8.54 8.58 6.60
N ARG A 271 7.52 8.98 7.38
CA ARG A 271 7.49 8.75 8.82
C ARG A 271 6.06 8.44 9.26
N THR A 272 5.88 7.29 9.89
CA THR A 272 4.59 6.90 10.47
C THR A 272 4.81 6.42 11.90
N MET A 273 4.08 6.99 12.85
CA MET A 273 3.94 6.40 14.17
C MET A 273 3.04 5.17 14.04
N VAL A 274 3.56 4.02 14.44
CA VAL A 274 2.85 2.75 14.47
C VAL A 274 2.66 2.36 15.92
N GLU A 275 1.43 1.97 16.22
CA GLU A 275 1.03 1.52 17.55
C GLU A 275 0.45 0.12 17.45
N LEU A 276 0.83 -0.75 18.38
CA LEU A 276 0.38 -2.14 18.43
C LEU A 276 -0.14 -2.47 19.81
N TYR A 277 -1.33 -3.05 19.89
CA TYR A 277 -1.87 -3.62 21.13
C TYR A 277 -2.06 -5.13 20.97
N VAL A 278 -1.39 -5.90 21.81
CA VAL A 278 -1.46 -7.36 21.87
C VAL A 278 -2.20 -7.75 23.14
N PRO A 279 -3.33 -8.48 23.05
CA PRO A 279 -4.11 -8.84 24.23
C PRO A 279 -3.40 -9.90 25.08
N GLU A 280 -3.77 -9.99 26.36
CA GLU A 280 -3.15 -10.89 27.37
C GLU A 280 -3.24 -12.38 27.02
N ASP A 281 -4.25 -12.78 26.27
CA ASP A 281 -4.47 -14.17 25.85
C ASP A 281 -3.76 -14.54 24.54
N ALA A 282 -3.13 -13.57 23.87
CA ALA A 282 -2.39 -13.82 22.63
C ALA A 282 -1.01 -14.45 22.91
N SER A 283 -0.63 -15.39 22.04
CA SER A 283 0.67 -16.05 22.10
C SER A 283 1.26 -16.22 20.70
N GLY A 284 2.58 -16.12 20.59
CA GLY A 284 3.30 -16.32 19.33
C GLY A 284 3.03 -15.26 18.25
N VAL A 285 2.55 -14.08 18.64
CA VAL A 285 2.23 -12.99 17.71
C VAL A 285 3.51 -12.43 17.10
N LYS A 286 3.48 -12.21 15.78
CA LYS A 286 4.55 -11.54 15.05
C LYS A 286 3.99 -10.35 14.29
N TYR A 287 4.70 -9.23 14.35
CA TYR A 287 4.40 -8.07 13.53
C TYR A 287 5.37 -7.97 12.36
N ASP A 288 4.82 -8.06 11.15
CA ASP A 288 5.54 -7.83 9.91
C ASP A 288 5.03 -6.53 9.24
N PRO A 289 5.77 -5.42 9.38
CA PRO A 289 5.40 -4.18 8.71
C PRO A 289 5.48 -4.28 7.18
N ALA A 290 6.32 -5.15 6.61
CA ALA A 290 6.57 -5.22 5.17
C ALA A 290 5.39 -5.77 4.35
N VAL A 291 4.46 -6.48 5.01
CA VAL A 291 3.21 -6.98 4.40
C VAL A 291 2.02 -6.06 4.69
N SER A 292 2.23 -4.98 5.43
CA SER A 292 1.19 -4.05 5.87
C SER A 292 1.25 -2.75 5.08
N VAL A 293 0.08 -2.24 4.71
CA VAL A 293 -0.07 -0.91 4.11
C VAL A 293 -1.00 -0.09 4.99
N ALA A 294 -0.54 1.09 5.41
CA ALA A 294 -1.43 2.09 5.98
C ALA A 294 -2.14 2.78 4.81
N VAL A 295 -3.43 2.52 4.66
CA VAL A 295 -4.25 3.11 3.59
C VAL A 295 -5.01 4.33 4.10
N PRO A 296 -4.95 5.47 3.38
CA PRO A 296 -5.67 6.66 3.81
C PRO A 296 -7.17 6.49 3.59
N THR A 297 -7.95 7.11 4.47
CA THR A 297 -9.41 7.17 4.28
C THR A 297 -9.83 8.18 3.22
N ASN A 298 -8.95 9.15 2.89
CA ASN A 298 -9.07 10.00 1.71
C ASN A 298 -8.31 9.39 0.52
N THR A 299 -9.03 8.99 -0.53
CA THR A 299 -8.45 8.29 -1.70
C THR A 299 -7.52 9.15 -2.57
N SER A 300 -7.54 10.47 -2.36
CA SER A 300 -6.59 11.43 -2.95
C SER A 300 -5.20 11.41 -2.28
N LYS A 301 -5.06 10.73 -1.13
CA LYS A 301 -3.81 10.66 -0.37
C LYS A 301 -3.00 9.40 -0.63
N GLN A 302 -1.75 9.42 -0.20
CA GLN A 302 -0.80 8.34 -0.38
C GLN A 302 -1.08 7.14 0.52
N ARG A 303 -0.94 5.95 -0.06
CA ARG A 303 -0.82 4.68 0.66
C ARG A 303 0.62 4.54 1.15
N LEU A 304 0.80 4.08 2.38
CA LEU A 304 2.12 4.03 3.00
C LEU A 304 2.54 2.59 3.30
N GLY A 305 3.60 2.15 2.65
CA GLY A 305 4.30 0.92 3.02
C GLY A 305 5.10 1.15 4.30
N GLN A 306 5.21 0.11 5.13
CA GLN A 306 5.92 0.18 6.40
C GLN A 306 7.15 -0.73 6.36
N SER A 307 8.20 -0.39 7.12
CA SER A 307 9.34 -1.27 7.35
C SER A 307 9.64 -1.36 8.85
N ALA A 308 10.35 -2.41 9.27
CA ALA A 308 10.80 -2.53 10.65
C ALA A 308 12.00 -1.61 10.98
N ARG A 309 12.31 -0.66 10.11
CA ARG A 309 13.33 0.35 10.34
C ARG A 309 12.76 1.51 11.14
N PHE A 310 13.49 1.94 12.15
CA PHE A 310 13.18 3.15 12.89
C PHE A 310 13.54 4.39 12.07
N HIS A 311 12.64 5.37 12.03
CA HIS A 311 12.98 6.68 11.51
C HIS A 311 13.86 7.39 12.55
N ALA A 312 15.01 7.92 12.14
CA ALA A 312 15.85 8.72 13.02
C ALA A 312 15.06 9.95 13.49
N GLN A 313 15.15 10.26 14.79
CA GLN A 313 14.54 11.46 15.36
C GLN A 313 15.32 12.72 14.98
#